data_AF-A0A1M5UWA0-F1
#
_entry.id   AF-A0A1M5UWA0-F1
#
_cell.length_a   1.000
_cell.length_b   1.000
_cell.length_c   1.000
_cell.angle_alpha   90.00
_cell.angle_beta   90.00
_cell.angle_gamma   90.00
#
_symmetry.space_group_name_H-M   'P 1'
#
loop_
_entity.id
_entity.type
_entity.pdbx_description
1 polymer ?
#
loop_
_entity_poly.entity_id
_entity_poly.type
_entity_poly.pdbx_seq_one_letter_code
_entity_poly.pdbx_strand_id
1 'polypeptide(L)'
;MRINNNTSALNTFHVLAINEATAAKSLKRLSSGLRINQAADDVAGLAISEDAWLDSRLKTSRSERSGWDIPDSNSGRRSCPSIHNMLQRGRELAVRQLTERSQIRTEAITK
;
A
#
# COMPACT_ATOMS: atom_id res chain seq x y z
N MET A 1 24.79 66.12 -13.39
CA MET A 1 23.34 66.33 -13.27
C MET A 1 22.80 65.33 -12.24
N ARG A 2 22.52 65.76 -10.99
CA ARG A 2 21.84 64.93 -9.99
C ARG A 2 20.39 65.41 -9.93
N ILE A 3 19.50 64.63 -10.52
CA ILE A 3 18.06 64.87 -10.46
C ILE A 3 17.61 64.71 -9.00
N ASN A 4 16.68 65.55 -8.55
CA ASN A 4 16.03 65.52 -7.23
C ASN A 4 15.23 64.22 -7.04
N ASN A 5 15.92 63.08 -6.92
CA ASN A 5 15.28 61.81 -6.67
C ASN A 5 15.34 61.53 -5.17
N ASN A 6 14.17 61.38 -4.56
CA ASN A 6 14.05 60.96 -3.18
C ASN A 6 14.34 59.45 -3.09
N THR A 7 15.62 59.11 -3.00
CA THR A 7 16.11 57.73 -2.93
C THR A 7 15.55 56.98 -1.72
N SER A 8 15.28 57.68 -0.61
CA SER A 8 14.61 57.11 0.57
C SER A 8 13.18 56.69 0.24
N ALA A 9 12.41 57.55 -0.44
CA ALA A 9 11.05 57.23 -0.86
C ALA A 9 11.02 56.05 -1.86
N LEU A 10 11.95 56.01 -2.81
CA LEU A 10 12.10 54.89 -3.74
C LEU A 10 12.43 53.57 -3.03
N ASN A 11 13.34 53.60 -2.06
CA ASN A 11 13.69 52.42 -1.29
C ASN A 11 12.49 51.94 -0.44
N THR A 12 11.76 52.87 0.20
CA THR A 12 10.55 52.50 0.93
C THR A 12 9.46 51.93 0.03
N PHE A 13 9.33 52.41 -1.21
CA PHE A 13 8.38 51.86 -2.17
C PHE A 13 8.75 50.45 -2.61
N HIS A 14 10.04 50.17 -2.84
CA HIS A 14 10.52 48.81 -3.11
C HIS A 14 10.26 47.86 -1.93
N VAL A 15 10.60 48.28 -0.71
CA VAL A 15 10.35 47.47 0.49
C VAL A 15 8.85 47.25 0.71
N LEU A 16 8.02 48.27 0.45
CA LEU A 16 6.57 48.16 0.52
C LEU A 16 6.02 47.15 -0.49
N ALA A 17 6.46 47.19 -1.75
CA ALA A 17 6.04 46.25 -2.78
C ALA A 17 6.41 44.80 -2.43
N ILE A 18 7.60 44.58 -1.83
CA ILE A 18 8.01 43.26 -1.34
C ILE A 18 7.10 42.82 -0.17
N ASN A 19 6.82 43.71 0.78
CA ASN A 19 5.95 43.42 1.92
C ASN A 19 4.51 43.12 1.50
N GLU A 20 3.98 43.80 0.49
CA GLU A 20 2.65 43.54 -0.05
C GLU A 20 2.58 42.15 -0.71
N ALA A 21 3.62 41.77 -1.47
CA ALA A 21 3.72 40.43 -2.06
C ALA A 21 3.81 39.31 -0.99
N THR A 22 4.56 39.52 0.09
CA THR A 22 4.66 38.54 1.19
C THR A 22 3.37 38.45 2.01
N ALA A 23 2.68 39.56 2.24
CA ALA A 23 1.37 39.59 2.88
C ALA A 23 0.32 38.84 2.05
N ALA A 24 0.28 39.07 0.73
CA ALA A 24 -0.61 38.37 -0.19
C ALA A 24 -0.36 36.85 -0.20
N LYS A 25 0.90 36.41 -0.20
CA LYS A 25 1.26 34.99 -0.08
C LYS A 25 0.79 34.38 1.25
N SER A 26 0.94 35.12 2.35
CA SER A 26 0.51 34.67 3.69
C SER A 26 -1.01 34.52 3.78
N LEU A 27 -1.75 35.47 3.22
CA LEU A 27 -3.21 35.37 3.08
C LEU A 27 -3.64 34.17 2.24
N LYS A 28 -2.93 33.90 1.13
CA LYS A 28 -3.21 32.73 0.27
C LYS A 28 -2.98 31.39 1.01
N ARG A 29 -1.94 31.32 1.85
CA ARG A 29 -1.67 30.17 2.74
C ARG A 29 -2.74 29.97 3.78
N LEU A 30 -3.18 31.06 4.43
CA LEU A 30 -4.26 30.99 5.41
C LEU A 30 -5.58 30.54 4.78
N SER A 31 -5.91 31.06 3.59
CA SER A 31 -7.18 30.75 2.90
C SER A 31 -7.24 29.32 2.35
N SER A 32 -6.12 28.76 1.91
CA SER A 32 -6.07 27.39 1.36
C SER A 32 -5.83 26.33 2.44
N GLY A 33 -5.26 26.71 3.59
CA GLY A 33 -4.77 25.78 4.60
C GLY A 33 -3.55 24.96 4.15
N LEU A 34 -3.05 25.17 2.93
CA LEU A 34 -1.94 24.41 2.36
C LEU A 34 -0.63 25.18 2.56
N ARG A 35 0.42 24.45 2.96
CA ARG A 35 1.75 25.03 3.15
C ARG A 35 2.41 25.41 1.81
N ILE A 36 2.06 24.73 0.72
CA ILE A 36 2.59 24.93 -0.63
C ILE A 36 1.42 25.36 -1.54
N ASN A 37 1.46 26.60 -2.07
CA ASN A 37 0.37 27.18 -2.88
C ASN A 37 0.81 27.70 -4.26
N GLN A 38 2.10 27.65 -4.56
CA GLN A 38 2.67 28.00 -5.86
C GLN A 38 3.80 27.03 -6.17
N ALA A 39 3.86 26.54 -7.40
CA ALA A 39 4.97 25.71 -7.89
C ALA A 39 6.32 26.42 -7.72
N ALA A 40 6.36 27.75 -7.83
CA ALA A 40 7.57 28.55 -7.65
C ALA A 40 8.11 28.58 -6.20
N ASP A 41 7.27 28.34 -5.19
CA ASP A 41 7.69 28.37 -3.78
C ASP A 41 8.34 27.03 -3.36
N ASP A 42 8.02 25.91 -4.04
CA ASP A 42 8.60 24.58 -3.75
C ASP A 42 8.33 23.56 -4.88
N VAL A 43 9.04 23.65 -6.01
CA VAL A 43 8.86 22.72 -7.16
C VAL A 43 9.13 21.26 -6.74
N ALA A 44 10.13 21.07 -5.87
CA ALA A 44 10.50 19.76 -5.35
C ALA A 44 9.47 19.22 -4.36
N GLY A 45 8.97 20.06 -3.45
CA GLY A 45 7.92 19.68 -2.50
C GLY A 45 6.60 19.32 -3.19
N LEU A 46 6.23 20.03 -4.26
CA LEU A 46 5.03 19.73 -5.05
C LEU A 46 5.16 18.39 -5.77
N ALA A 47 6.24 18.17 -6.53
CA ALA A 47 6.44 16.93 -7.29
C ALA A 47 6.46 15.69 -6.37
N ILE A 48 7.12 15.77 -5.21
CA ILE A 48 7.13 14.68 -4.22
C ILE A 48 5.74 14.47 -3.62
N SER A 49 5.00 15.55 -3.33
CA SER A 49 3.64 15.42 -2.81
C SER A 49 2.67 14.81 -3.82
N GLU A 50 2.85 15.11 -5.11
CA GLU A 50 2.02 14.61 -6.20
C GLU A 50 2.31 13.14 -6.49
N ASP A 51 3.59 12.74 -6.48
CA ASP A 51 4.00 11.33 -6.58
C ASP A 51 3.50 10.50 -5.39
N ALA A 52 3.60 11.02 -4.16
CA ALA A 52 3.07 10.35 -2.97
C ALA A 52 1.54 10.22 -2.99
N TRP A 53 0.83 11.23 -3.49
CA TRP A 53 -0.63 11.17 -3.70
C TRP A 53 -0.99 10.10 -4.72
N LEU A 54 -0.26 10.05 -5.85
CA LEU A 54 -0.46 9.08 -6.92
C LEU A 54 -0.22 7.66 -6.41
N ASP A 55 0.88 7.43 -5.70
CA ASP A 55 1.22 6.13 -5.09
C ASP A 55 0.16 5.68 -4.07
N SER A 56 -0.34 6.58 -3.22
CA SER A 56 -1.42 6.24 -2.27
C SER A 56 -2.68 5.77 -3.00
N ARG A 57 -3.05 6.43 -4.10
CA ARG A 57 -4.24 6.09 -4.89
C ARG A 57 -4.05 4.78 -5.65
N LEU A 58 -2.86 4.55 -6.18
CA LEU A 58 -2.49 3.28 -6.80
C LEU A 58 -2.54 2.14 -5.77
N LYS A 59 -2.05 2.35 -4.56
CA LYS A 59 -2.13 1.38 -3.45
C LYS A 59 -3.56 1.11 -3.01
N THR A 60 -4.41 2.14 -2.87
CA THR A 60 -5.83 1.95 -2.56
C THR A 60 -6.53 1.16 -3.68
N SER A 61 -6.33 1.53 -4.95
CA SER A 61 -6.92 0.80 -6.08
C SER A 61 -6.42 -0.64 -6.19
N ARG A 62 -5.13 -0.88 -5.89
CA ARG A 62 -4.57 -2.24 -5.77
C ARG A 62 -5.16 -2.97 -4.58
N SER A 63 -5.36 -2.32 -3.44
CA SER A 63 -5.94 -2.93 -2.24
C SER A 63 -7.39 -3.34 -2.46
N GLU A 64 -8.17 -2.50 -3.14
CA GLU A 64 -9.55 -2.77 -3.55
C GLU A 64 -9.62 -3.92 -4.57
N ARG A 65 -8.67 -3.96 -5.52
CA ARG A 65 -8.57 -5.04 -6.51
C ARG A 65 -8.06 -6.35 -5.88
N SER A 66 -7.08 -6.28 -4.98
CA SER A 66 -6.55 -7.42 -4.22
C SER A 66 -7.51 -7.93 -3.15
N GLY A 67 -8.51 -7.15 -2.73
CA GLY A 67 -9.63 -7.65 -1.95
C GLY A 67 -10.46 -8.68 -2.73
N TRP A 68 -10.35 -8.67 -4.05
CA TRP A 68 -10.94 -9.65 -4.98
C TRP A 68 -9.90 -10.68 -5.49
N ASP A 69 -8.65 -10.27 -5.66
CA ASP A 69 -7.55 -11.07 -6.23
C ASP A 69 -6.69 -11.85 -5.19
N ILE A 70 -7.27 -12.29 -4.06
CA ILE A 70 -6.71 -13.43 -3.28
C ILE A 70 -7.43 -14.76 -3.61
N PRO A 71 -7.54 -15.23 -4.88
CA PRO A 71 -7.93 -16.61 -5.14
C PRO A 71 -6.86 -17.47 -5.82
N ASP A 72 -5.56 -17.14 -5.85
CA ASP A 72 -4.63 -17.94 -6.68
C ASP A 72 -3.44 -18.65 -5.99
N SER A 73 -3.17 -18.44 -4.70
CA SER A 73 -2.20 -19.30 -3.99
C SER A 73 -2.84 -20.45 -3.20
N ASN A 74 -4.14 -20.35 -2.89
CA ASN A 74 -4.85 -21.30 -2.02
C ASN A 74 -5.90 -22.16 -2.74
N SER A 75 -6.29 -21.83 -3.97
CA SER A 75 -7.24 -22.60 -4.78
C SER A 75 -6.64 -23.93 -5.27
N GLY A 76 -5.36 -23.94 -5.67
CA GLY A 76 -4.64 -25.16 -6.06
C GLY A 76 -4.37 -26.13 -4.90
N ARG A 77 -4.19 -25.63 -3.67
CA ARG A 77 -3.97 -26.46 -2.47
C ARG A 77 -5.24 -27.06 -1.89
N ARG A 78 -6.42 -26.52 -2.20
CA ARG A 78 -7.69 -26.94 -1.61
C ARG A 78 -8.25 -28.26 -2.19
N SER A 79 -7.67 -28.75 -3.30
CA SER A 79 -7.99 -30.07 -3.88
C SER A 79 -7.17 -31.22 -3.28
N CYS A 80 -5.96 -30.95 -2.79
CA CYS A 80 -5.04 -31.95 -2.23
C CYS A 80 -5.52 -32.70 -0.96
N PRO A 81 -6.31 -32.11 -0.03
CA PRO A 81 -6.70 -32.81 1.20
C PRO A 81 -7.53 -34.07 0.91
N SER A 82 -8.35 -34.05 -0.15
CA SER A 82 -9.17 -35.21 -0.54
C SER A 82 -8.31 -36.39 -1.00
N ILE A 83 -7.32 -36.15 -1.86
CA ILE A 83 -6.38 -37.16 -2.36
C ILE A 83 -5.49 -37.66 -1.21
N HIS A 84 -5.01 -36.75 -0.35
CA HIS A 84 -4.20 -37.11 0.82
C HIS A 84 -4.98 -38.02 1.79
N ASN A 85 -6.24 -37.68 2.08
CA ASN A 85 -7.12 -38.48 2.93
C ASN A 85 -7.46 -39.84 2.30
N MET A 86 -7.67 -39.91 0.98
CA MET A 86 -7.88 -41.19 0.28
C MET A 86 -6.65 -42.10 0.36
N LEU A 87 -5.45 -41.55 0.17
CA LEU A 87 -4.20 -42.31 0.29
C LEU A 87 -3.94 -42.78 1.73
N GLN A 88 -4.27 -41.96 2.72
CA GLN A 88 -4.16 -42.34 4.13
C GLN A 88 -5.15 -43.46 4.49
N ARG A 89 -6.41 -43.35 4.05
CA ARG A 89 -7.41 -44.40 4.23
C ARG A 89 -7.03 -45.69 3.49
N GLY A 90 -6.44 -45.59 2.29
CA GLY A 90 -5.92 -46.75 1.55
C GLY A 90 -4.81 -47.49 2.31
N ARG A 91 -3.89 -46.76 2.96
CA ARG A 91 -2.87 -47.35 3.84
C ARG A 91 -3.50 -48.03 5.05
N GLU A 92 -4.46 -47.39 5.71
CA GLU A 92 -5.16 -47.97 6.87
C GLU A 92 -5.90 -49.27 6.52
N LEU A 93 -6.56 -49.33 5.36
CA LEU A 93 -7.22 -50.55 4.88
C LEU A 93 -6.21 -51.67 4.58
N ALA A 94 -5.07 -51.36 3.97
CA ALA A 94 -4.02 -52.34 3.71
C ALA A 94 -3.46 -52.93 5.01
N VAL A 95 -3.18 -52.08 6.01
CA VAL A 95 -2.70 -52.52 7.33
C VAL A 95 -3.77 -53.33 8.06
N ARG A 96 -5.04 -52.95 7.94
CA ARG A 96 -6.15 -53.70 8.52
C ARG A 96 -6.28 -55.09 7.91
N GLN A 97 -6.15 -55.25 6.59
CA GLN A 97 -6.16 -56.56 5.92
C GLN A 97 -5.00 -57.45 6.36
N LEU A 98 -3.80 -56.87 6.52
CA LEU A 98 -2.63 -57.59 7.04
C LEU A 98 -2.84 -58.07 8.49
N THR A 99 -3.43 -57.21 9.32
CA THR A 99 -3.72 -57.51 10.74
C THR A 99 -4.87 -58.50 10.90
N GLU A 100 -5.96 -58.37 10.13
CA GLU A 100 -7.08 -59.32 10.14
C GLU A 100 -6.61 -60.71 9.67
N ARG A 101 -5.76 -60.77 8.63
CA ARG A 101 -5.17 -62.03 8.16
C ARG A 101 -4.26 -62.68 9.21
N SER A 102 -3.47 -61.89 9.94
CA SER A 102 -2.62 -62.43 11.00
C SER A 102 -3.44 -62.90 12.20
N GLN A 103 -4.50 -62.18 12.58
CA GLN A 103 -5.43 -62.56 13.64
C GLN A 103 -6.18 -63.87 13.33
N ILE A 104 -6.72 -64.04 12.13
CA ILE A 104 -7.36 -65.30 11.69
C ILE A 104 -6.35 -66.45 11.75
N ARG A 105 -5.10 -66.22 11.32
CA ARG A 105 -4.05 -67.24 11.38
C ARG A 105 -3.71 -67.62 12.82
N THR A 106 -3.66 -66.67 13.75
CA THR A 106 -3.40 -66.96 15.16
C THR A 106 -4.56 -67.71 15.81
N GLU A 107 -5.81 -67.31 15.51
CA GLU A 107 -7.01 -67.97 16.04
C GLU A 107 -7.15 -69.42 15.54
N ALA A 108 -6.73 -69.68 14.29
CA ALA A 108 -6.70 -71.03 13.71
C ALA A 108 -5.58 -71.94 14.26
N ILE A 109 -4.57 -71.38 14.93
CA ILE A 109 -3.50 -72.15 15.60
C ILE A 109 -3.86 -72.40 17.08
N THR A 110 -4.70 -71.57 17.68
CA THR A 110 -5.14 -71.68 19.08
C THR A 110 -6.44 -72.48 19.29
N LYS A 111 -7.09 -72.95 18.21
CA LYS A 111 -8.23 -73.89 18.24
C LYS A 111 -7.80 -75.24 17.70
#